data_AF-A0A2K6FBW5-F1
#
_entry.id   AF-A0A2K6FBW5-F1
#
_cell.length_a   1.000
_cell.length_b   1.000
_cell.length_c   1.000
_cell.angle_alpha   90.00
_cell.angle_beta   90.00
_cell.angle_gamma   90.00
#
_symmetry.space_group_name_H-M   'P 1'
#
loop_
_entity.id
_entity.type
_entity.pdbx_description
1 polymer ?
#
loop_
_entity_poly.entity_id
_entity_poly.type
_entity_poly.pdbx_seq_one_letter_code
_entity_poly.pdbx_strand_id
1 'polypeptide(L)'
;IRVTLATAAWMVSFVSSQSYTKNTLPDIENEDFIEDCVRIHNKFRSEVNPTASDMLYMTWDPALAQIAKAWAKHCRFAHNVQLKSPHRLHPNFTSLGENIWTGSLSIFSVSSAITSWYDEIQYYDFETRKCNKVCGHYTQGNYPTWPYKKGATCSACHNNDKCLDNLC
;
A
#
# COMPACT_ATOMS: atom_id res chain seq x y z
N ILE A 1 -3.47 52.15 20.47
CA ILE A 1 -3.04 51.32 19.31
C ILE A 1 -2.51 50.01 19.89
N ARG A 2 -3.25 48.90 19.76
CA ARG A 2 -2.80 47.58 20.23
C ARG A 2 -2.13 46.87 19.06
N VAL A 3 -0.85 46.58 19.18
CA VAL A 3 -0.10 45.80 18.19
C VAL A 3 -0.12 44.35 18.64
N THR A 4 -0.93 43.52 17.99
CA THR A 4 -0.92 42.07 18.14
C THR A 4 0.18 41.49 17.25
N LEU A 5 1.23 40.94 17.87
CA LEU A 5 2.26 40.16 17.19
C LEU A 5 1.72 38.75 16.93
N ALA A 6 1.53 38.40 15.66
CA ALA A 6 1.25 37.04 15.23
C ALA A 6 2.58 36.27 15.08
N THR A 7 2.81 35.27 15.93
CA THR A 7 3.93 34.35 15.78
C THR A 7 3.53 33.24 14.81
N ALA A 8 4.15 33.21 13.63
CA ALA A 8 4.02 32.09 12.71
C ALA A 8 4.88 30.93 13.23
N ALA A 9 4.25 29.87 13.72
CA ALA A 9 4.92 28.63 14.07
C ALA A 9 5.20 27.84 12.77
N TRP A 10 6.46 27.77 12.38
CA TRP A 10 6.91 26.89 11.31
C TRP A 10 6.92 25.45 11.82
N MET A 11 5.95 24.65 11.39
CA MET A 11 5.94 23.20 11.60
C MET A 11 7.02 22.58 10.71
N VAL A 12 8.22 22.40 11.25
CA VAL A 12 9.26 21.58 10.62
C VAL A 12 8.78 20.14 10.71
N SER A 13 8.29 19.61 9.58
CA SER A 13 7.92 18.19 9.48
C SER A 13 9.21 17.37 9.52
N PHE A 14 9.51 16.78 10.67
CA PHE A 14 10.57 15.80 10.82
C PHE A 14 10.12 14.52 10.12
N VAL A 15 10.60 14.30 8.89
CA VAL A 15 10.57 12.95 8.30
C VAL A 15 11.66 12.17 9.03
N SER A 16 11.27 11.31 9.96
CA SER A 16 12.21 10.44 10.67
C SER A 16 12.77 9.42 9.69
N SER A 17 14.03 9.59 9.25
CA SER A 17 14.74 8.61 8.45
C SER A 17 15.45 7.61 9.36
N GLN A 18 14.69 6.73 10.02
CA GLN A 18 15.31 5.58 10.69
C GLN A 18 15.95 4.66 9.64
N SER A 19 17.26 4.47 9.71
CA SER A 19 17.99 3.47 8.92
C SER A 19 17.73 2.07 9.50
N TYR A 20 17.24 1.15 8.68
CA TYR A 20 16.98 -0.23 9.11
C TYR A 20 18.27 -1.07 9.09
N THR A 21 18.46 -1.88 10.12
CA THR A 21 19.38 -3.01 10.20
C THR A 21 18.55 -4.29 10.27
N LYS A 22 19.15 -5.47 10.08
CA LYS A 22 18.41 -6.76 10.11
C LYS A 22 17.60 -6.96 11.40
N ASN A 23 18.09 -6.38 12.52
CA ASN A 23 17.45 -6.48 13.84
C ASN A 23 16.44 -5.36 14.12
N THR A 24 16.26 -4.41 13.21
CA THR A 24 15.32 -3.29 13.37
C THR A 24 14.22 -3.27 12.31
N LEU A 25 14.21 -4.23 11.38
CA LEU A 25 13.07 -4.42 10.48
C LEU A 25 11.81 -4.73 11.31
N PRO A 26 10.67 -4.09 11.02
CA PRO A 26 9.45 -4.31 11.76
C PRO A 26 8.94 -5.73 11.56
N ASP A 27 8.34 -6.31 12.60
CA ASP A 27 7.57 -7.54 12.47
C ASP A 27 6.20 -7.25 11.83
N ILE A 28 5.55 -8.27 11.28
CA ILE A 28 4.20 -8.17 10.69
C ILE A 28 3.11 -7.80 11.71
N GLU A 29 3.41 -7.87 13.01
CA GLU A 29 2.53 -7.45 14.10
C GLU A 29 2.84 -6.03 14.62
N ASN A 30 3.88 -5.36 14.10
CA ASN A 30 4.20 -3.99 14.51
C ASN A 30 3.14 -2.99 14.00
N GLU A 31 2.56 -2.22 14.92
CA GLU A 31 1.44 -1.32 14.62
C GLU A 31 1.81 -0.21 13.62
N ASP A 32 2.97 0.44 13.78
CA ASP A 32 3.44 1.48 12.86
C ASP A 32 3.64 0.94 11.44
N PHE A 33 4.19 -0.28 11.31
CA PHE A 33 4.37 -0.96 10.03
C PHE A 33 3.03 -1.28 9.36
N ILE A 34 2.06 -1.77 10.13
CA ILE A 34 0.71 -2.05 9.66
C ILE A 34 0.03 -0.75 9.19
N GLU A 35 0.11 0.30 10.01
CA GLU A 35 -0.46 1.60 9.70
C GLU A 35 0.16 2.18 8.43
N ASP A 36 1.49 2.21 8.31
CA ASP A 36 2.17 2.71 7.12
C ASP A 36 1.81 1.90 5.87
N CYS A 37 1.72 0.56 5.98
CA CYS A 37 1.30 -0.27 4.86
C CYS A 37 -0.09 0.15 4.37
N VAL A 38 -1.07 0.24 5.27
CA VAL A 38 -2.45 0.56 4.91
C VAL A 38 -2.60 2.01 4.44
N ARG A 39 -2.05 2.95 5.20
CA ARG A 39 -2.16 4.39 4.94
C ARG A 39 -1.55 4.78 3.61
N ILE A 40 -0.36 4.27 3.28
CA ILE A 40 0.34 4.65 2.04
C ILE A 40 -0.33 4.04 0.81
N HIS A 41 -0.81 2.80 0.90
CA HIS A 41 -1.60 2.25 -0.21
C HIS A 41 -2.90 3.03 -0.42
N ASN A 42 -3.65 3.34 0.65
CA ASN A 42 -4.90 4.11 0.53
C ASN A 42 -4.65 5.53 -0.01
N LYS A 43 -3.55 6.19 0.37
CA LYS A 43 -3.12 7.47 -0.22
C LYS A 43 -2.98 7.35 -1.74
N PHE A 44 -2.28 6.34 -2.24
CA PHE A 44 -2.12 6.19 -3.69
C PHE A 44 -3.41 5.81 -4.41
N ARG A 45 -4.28 5.02 -3.75
CA ARG A 45 -5.60 4.66 -4.26
C ARG A 45 -6.54 5.86 -4.36
N SER A 46 -6.42 6.83 -3.45
CA SER A 46 -7.25 8.04 -3.45
C SER A 46 -6.79 9.11 -4.45
N GLU A 47 -5.51 9.07 -4.83
CA GLU A 47 -4.86 10.06 -5.70
C GLU A 47 -4.74 9.59 -7.17
N VAL A 48 -5.38 8.48 -7.55
CA VAL A 48 -5.32 7.97 -8.93
C VAL A 48 -5.89 8.95 -9.96
N ASN A 49 -5.26 8.98 -11.13
CA ASN A 49 -5.70 9.76 -12.29
C ASN A 49 -5.71 8.87 -13.54
N PRO A 50 -6.86 8.71 -14.25
CA PRO A 50 -8.16 9.31 -13.96
C PRO A 50 -8.76 8.80 -12.64
N THR A 51 -9.70 9.57 -12.08
CA THR A 51 -10.34 9.23 -10.80
C THR A 51 -11.14 7.94 -10.92
N ALA A 52 -11.07 7.10 -9.88
CA ALA A 52 -11.79 5.84 -9.82
C ALA A 52 -13.15 6.01 -9.12
N SER A 53 -14.23 5.53 -9.74
CA SER A 53 -15.58 5.57 -9.16
C SER A 53 -15.86 4.46 -8.16
N ASP A 54 -15.07 3.37 -8.20
CA ASP A 54 -15.30 2.12 -7.47
C ASP A 54 -14.07 1.66 -6.67
N MET A 55 -13.14 2.57 -6.37
CA MET A 55 -11.97 2.27 -5.55
C MET A 55 -12.40 1.95 -4.11
N LEU A 56 -12.06 0.74 -3.64
CA LEU A 56 -12.38 0.30 -2.28
C LEU A 56 -11.30 0.76 -1.28
N TYR A 57 -11.67 1.09 -0.04
CA TYR A 57 -10.69 1.24 1.02
C TYR A 57 -10.02 -0.10 1.33
N MET A 58 -8.74 -0.01 1.63
CA MET A 58 -7.83 -1.11 1.86
C MET A 58 -7.61 -1.29 3.35
N THR A 59 -7.80 -2.50 3.90
CA THR A 59 -7.57 -2.77 5.34
C THR A 59 -6.65 -3.96 5.55
N TRP A 60 -5.81 -3.92 6.59
CA TRP A 60 -4.91 -5.01 6.96
C TRP A 60 -5.61 -6.36 7.13
N ASP A 61 -4.99 -7.42 6.62
CA ASP A 61 -5.41 -8.81 6.87
C ASP A 61 -4.24 -9.60 7.48
N PRO A 62 -4.31 -9.97 8.78
CA PRO A 62 -3.24 -10.70 9.45
C PRO A 62 -2.91 -12.06 8.78
N ALA A 63 -3.88 -12.73 8.16
CA ALA A 63 -3.63 -14.00 7.50
C ALA A 63 -2.81 -13.81 6.21
N LEU A 64 -3.06 -12.73 5.47
CA LEU A 64 -2.22 -12.37 4.31
C LEU A 64 -0.80 -11.98 4.73
N ALA A 65 -0.65 -11.29 5.86
CA ALA A 65 0.67 -10.95 6.41
C ALA A 65 1.48 -12.20 6.79
N GLN A 66 0.84 -13.21 7.39
CA GLN A 66 1.49 -14.50 7.70
C GLN A 66 1.90 -15.25 6.42
N ILE A 67 1.07 -15.23 5.38
CA ILE A 67 1.39 -15.82 4.06
C ILE A 67 2.62 -15.12 3.46
N ALA A 68 2.64 -13.79 3.46
CA ALA A 68 3.76 -13.00 2.96
C ALA A 68 5.05 -13.26 3.76
N LYS A 69 4.97 -13.30 5.10
CA LYS A 69 6.11 -13.61 5.98
C LYS A 69 6.65 -15.02 5.73
N ALA A 70 5.78 -16.00 5.49
CA ALA A 70 6.19 -17.35 5.16
C ALA A 70 6.93 -17.41 3.82
N TRP A 71 6.44 -16.71 2.79
CA TRP A 71 7.09 -16.68 1.49
C TRP A 71 8.42 -15.89 1.49
N ALA A 72 8.45 -14.74 2.15
CA ALA A 72 9.62 -13.87 2.21
C ALA A 72 10.85 -14.56 2.85
N LYS A 73 10.64 -15.53 3.76
CA LYS A 73 11.71 -16.34 4.36
C LYS A 73 12.51 -17.16 3.34
N HIS A 74 11.98 -17.42 2.15
CA HIS A 74 12.72 -18.09 1.09
C HIS A 74 13.80 -17.21 0.46
N CYS A 75 13.77 -15.89 0.66
CA CYS A 75 14.72 -14.92 0.11
C CYS A 75 14.88 -15.05 -1.42
N ARG A 76 13.76 -15.20 -2.14
CA ARG A 76 13.73 -15.31 -3.60
C ARG A 76 12.96 -14.13 -4.19
N PHE A 77 13.55 -13.48 -5.19
CA PHE A 77 12.84 -12.51 -6.02
C PHE A 77 12.00 -13.25 -7.07
N ALA A 78 10.99 -13.97 -6.60
CA ALA A 78 10.07 -14.76 -7.40
C ALA A 78 8.71 -14.85 -6.68
N HIS A 79 7.62 -14.89 -7.45
CA HIS A 79 6.28 -14.99 -6.89
C HIS A 79 6.02 -16.32 -6.17
N ASN A 80 5.18 -16.27 -5.14
CA ASN A 80 4.70 -17.45 -4.44
C ASN A 80 3.95 -18.37 -5.42
N VAL A 81 4.46 -19.60 -5.56
CA VAL A 81 3.92 -20.59 -6.51
C VAL A 81 2.53 -21.13 -6.10
N GLN A 82 2.07 -20.82 -4.89
CA GLN A 82 0.81 -21.28 -4.30
C GLN A 82 -0.29 -20.20 -4.28
N LEU A 83 -0.10 -19.07 -4.97
CA LEU A 83 -1.08 -17.96 -4.99
C LEU A 83 -2.40 -18.30 -5.71
N LYS A 84 -2.46 -19.40 -6.47
CA LYS A 84 -3.58 -19.76 -7.35
C LYS A 84 -3.95 -21.25 -7.21
N SER A 85 -5.10 -21.61 -7.78
CA SER A 85 -5.58 -22.99 -7.90
C SER A 85 -4.48 -23.94 -8.42
N PRO A 86 -4.35 -25.16 -7.87
CA PRO A 86 -5.25 -25.82 -6.90
C PRO A 86 -5.06 -25.39 -5.44
N HIS A 87 -4.08 -24.53 -5.15
CA HIS A 87 -3.79 -24.08 -3.80
C HIS A 87 -4.77 -22.99 -3.36
N ARG A 88 -5.05 -22.98 -2.05
CA ARG A 88 -5.90 -21.97 -1.40
C ARG A 88 -5.27 -21.58 -0.06
N LEU A 89 -4.41 -20.56 -0.10
CA LEU A 89 -3.68 -20.09 1.08
C LEU A 89 -4.55 -19.31 2.06
N HIS A 90 -5.64 -18.70 1.57
CA HIS A 90 -6.57 -17.93 2.39
C HIS A 90 -8.00 -18.49 2.28
N PRO A 91 -8.73 -18.70 3.39
CA PRO A 91 -10.06 -19.30 3.35
C PRO A 91 -11.07 -18.47 2.57
N ASN A 92 -10.93 -17.15 2.51
CA ASN A 92 -11.90 -16.28 1.84
C ASN A 92 -11.54 -15.93 0.39
N PHE A 93 -10.35 -16.30 -0.09
CA PHE A 93 -9.87 -15.94 -1.43
C PHE A 93 -9.44 -17.17 -2.22
N THR A 94 -9.94 -17.29 -3.45
CA THR A 94 -9.58 -18.39 -4.37
C THR A 94 -8.25 -18.17 -5.09
N SER A 95 -7.78 -16.93 -5.12
CA SER A 95 -6.46 -16.53 -5.64
C SER A 95 -5.99 -15.28 -4.91
N LEU A 96 -4.68 -15.12 -4.79
CA LEU A 96 -4.04 -13.99 -4.13
C LEU A 96 -3.16 -13.23 -5.14
N GLY A 97 -3.13 -11.90 -5.03
CA GLY A 97 -2.10 -11.07 -5.66
C GLY A 97 -0.83 -11.03 -4.83
N GLU A 98 0.27 -10.56 -5.41
CA GLU A 98 1.53 -10.40 -4.69
C GLU A 98 2.40 -9.34 -5.38
N ASN A 99 2.91 -8.39 -4.59
CA ASN A 99 3.98 -7.48 -5.00
C ASN A 99 5.23 -7.80 -4.18
N ILE A 100 6.40 -7.73 -4.82
CA ILE A 100 7.69 -8.02 -4.18
C ILE A 100 8.61 -6.82 -4.39
N TRP A 101 9.28 -6.40 -3.32
CA TRP A 101 10.34 -5.41 -3.37
C TRP A 101 11.60 -6.01 -2.78
N THR A 102 12.75 -5.70 -3.37
CA THR A 102 14.06 -6.09 -2.85
C THR A 102 15.03 -4.92 -2.98
N GLY A 103 15.89 -4.75 -1.98
CA GLY A 103 16.91 -3.73 -1.96
C GLY A 103 17.79 -3.87 -0.72
N SER A 104 18.74 -2.95 -0.54
CA SER A 104 19.53 -2.92 0.69
C SER A 104 18.68 -2.46 1.87
N LEU A 105 19.07 -2.86 3.08
CA LEU A 105 18.39 -2.44 4.31
C LEU A 105 18.42 -0.91 4.50
N SER A 106 19.48 -0.26 4.03
CA SER A 106 19.66 1.19 4.12
C SER A 106 18.67 2.01 3.29
N ILE A 107 18.04 1.41 2.27
CA ILE A 107 17.06 2.09 1.41
C ILE A 107 15.64 1.59 1.65
N PHE A 108 15.47 0.60 2.54
CA PHE A 108 14.17 0.07 2.85
C PHE A 108 13.40 1.06 3.72
N SER A 109 12.16 1.32 3.32
CA SER A 109 11.09 1.75 4.20
C SER A 109 9.78 1.31 3.55
N VAL A 110 8.70 1.22 4.34
CA VAL A 110 7.36 0.90 3.79
C VAL A 110 6.99 1.91 2.68
N SER A 111 7.24 3.20 2.95
CA SER A 111 7.04 4.28 1.99
C SER A 111 7.86 4.09 0.71
N SER A 112 9.15 3.82 0.82
CA SER A 112 10.04 3.65 -0.35
C SER A 112 9.63 2.45 -1.21
N ALA A 113 9.28 1.32 -0.59
CA ALA A 113 8.85 0.13 -1.31
C ALA A 113 7.52 0.36 -2.06
N ILE A 114 6.49 0.86 -1.37
CA ILE A 114 5.17 1.10 -1.98
C ILE A 114 5.25 2.21 -3.04
N THR A 115 5.99 3.29 -2.78
CA THR A 115 6.20 4.36 -3.76
C THR A 115 6.88 3.82 -5.02
N SER A 116 7.89 2.96 -4.88
CA SER A 116 8.55 2.36 -6.05
C SER A 116 7.62 1.50 -6.91
N TRP A 117 6.65 0.82 -6.29
CA TRP A 117 5.60 0.10 -7.01
C TRP A 117 4.62 1.05 -7.69
N TYR A 118 4.23 2.13 -7.01
CA TYR A 118 3.34 3.13 -7.56
C TYR A 118 3.96 3.89 -8.75
N ASP A 119 5.25 4.22 -8.66
CA ASP A 119 5.99 4.98 -9.66
C ASP A 119 6.06 4.29 -11.03
N GLU A 120 5.69 3.01 -11.13
CA GLU A 120 5.49 2.35 -12.42
C GLU A 120 4.38 3.00 -13.27
N ILE A 121 3.51 3.83 -12.66
CA ILE A 121 2.52 4.66 -13.37
C ILE A 121 3.14 5.49 -14.49
N GLN A 122 4.40 5.92 -14.33
CA GLN A 122 5.10 6.70 -15.36
C GLN A 122 5.30 5.93 -16.69
N TYR A 123 5.16 4.60 -16.65
CA TYR A 123 5.28 3.72 -17.81
C TYR A 123 3.94 3.13 -18.25
N TYR A 124 2.86 3.45 -17.55
CA TYR A 124 1.53 2.92 -17.77
C TYR A 124 0.62 3.97 -18.40
N ASP A 125 0.10 3.66 -19.58
CA ASP A 125 -0.92 4.45 -20.25
C ASP A 125 -2.30 3.90 -19.88
N PHE A 126 -3.11 4.68 -19.16
CA PHE A 126 -4.41 4.23 -18.66
C PHE A 126 -5.43 3.99 -19.78
N GLU A 127 -5.48 4.88 -20.78
CA GLU A 127 -6.48 4.83 -21.85
C GLU A 127 -6.29 3.59 -22.73
N THR A 128 -5.03 3.29 -23.08
CA THR A 128 -4.67 2.17 -23.95
C THR A 128 -4.32 0.91 -23.19
N ARG A 129 -4.17 0.98 -21.86
CA ARG A 129 -3.68 -0.08 -20.96
C ARG A 129 -2.30 -0.63 -21.36
N LYS A 130 -1.51 0.17 -22.07
CA LYS A 130 -0.16 -0.22 -22.50
C LYS A 130 0.84 0.06 -21.39
N CYS A 131 1.75 -0.88 -21.20
CA CYS A 131 2.90 -0.74 -20.31
C CYS A 131 4.17 -0.77 -21.14
N ASN A 132 5.02 0.25 -21.00
CA ASN A 132 6.27 0.35 -21.74
C ASN A 132 7.48 -0.28 -21.01
N LYS A 133 7.30 -0.71 -19.75
CA LYS A 133 8.31 -1.39 -18.93
C LYS A 133 7.64 -2.44 -18.02
N VAL A 134 7.79 -2.31 -16.70
CA VAL A 134 7.08 -3.07 -15.68
C VAL A 134 6.02 -2.14 -15.08
N CYS A 135 4.77 -2.60 -15.02
CA CYS A 135 3.62 -1.88 -14.45
C CYS A 135 2.74 -2.77 -13.57
N GLY A 136 3.19 -4.00 -13.33
CA GLY A 136 2.42 -5.01 -12.60
C GLY A 136 2.22 -4.64 -11.12
N HIS A 137 3.21 -3.97 -10.52
CA HIS A 137 3.11 -3.58 -9.12
C HIS A 137 2.14 -2.40 -8.95
N TYR A 138 2.22 -1.40 -9.83
CA TYR A 138 1.28 -0.27 -9.86
C TYR A 138 -0.16 -0.75 -10.08
N THR A 139 -0.39 -1.59 -11.09
CA THR A 139 -1.74 -2.06 -11.42
C THR A 139 -2.31 -2.94 -10.30
N GLN A 140 -1.52 -3.82 -9.68
CA GLN A 140 -2.01 -4.66 -8.58
C GLN A 140 -2.46 -3.85 -7.35
N GLY A 141 -1.81 -2.73 -7.03
CA GLY A 141 -2.16 -1.87 -5.88
C GLY A 141 -3.39 -0.98 -6.09
N ASN A 142 -3.70 -0.63 -7.34
CA ASN A 142 -4.71 0.38 -7.70
C ASN A 142 -5.92 -0.16 -8.44
N TYR A 143 -5.90 -1.40 -8.93
CA TYR A 143 -7.08 -2.03 -9.51
C TYR A 143 -7.88 -2.73 -8.41
N PRO A 144 -9.13 -3.17 -8.67
CA PRO A 144 -9.91 -4.03 -7.78
C PRO A 144 -9.32 -5.46 -7.70
N THR A 145 -8.01 -5.54 -7.48
CA THR A 145 -7.23 -6.77 -7.34
C THR A 145 -6.53 -6.77 -5.98
N TRP A 146 -6.57 -7.94 -5.35
CA TRP A 146 -6.44 -8.15 -3.90
C TRP A 146 -4.99 -8.12 -3.42
N PRO A 147 -4.70 -7.39 -2.34
CA PRO A 147 -4.36 -8.12 -1.10
C PRO A 147 -4.97 -7.58 0.22
N TYR A 148 -6.24 -7.15 0.26
CA TYR A 148 -6.87 -6.61 1.49
C TYR A 148 -8.38 -6.88 1.60
N LYS A 149 -8.94 -6.83 2.82
CA LYS A 149 -10.41 -6.88 3.04
C LYS A 149 -11.05 -5.57 2.54
N LYS A 150 -12.27 -5.68 2.00
CA LYS A 150 -13.01 -4.57 1.36
C LYS A 150 -13.53 -3.56 2.38
N GLY A 151 -13.29 -2.26 2.16
CA GLY A 151 -14.16 -1.16 2.59
C GLY A 151 -15.23 -0.79 1.54
N ALA A 152 -16.07 0.20 1.81
CA ALA A 152 -17.16 0.64 0.93
C ALA A 152 -16.83 1.98 0.26
N THR A 153 -16.99 2.15 -1.06
CA THR A 153 -16.69 3.44 -1.74
C THR A 153 -17.29 4.66 -1.04
N CYS A 154 -16.76 5.88 -1.22
CA CYS A 154 -17.33 7.06 -0.54
C CYS A 154 -18.81 7.33 -0.84
N SER A 155 -19.30 6.89 -1.99
CA SER A 155 -20.72 6.90 -2.36
C SER A 155 -21.58 5.91 -1.57
N ALA A 156 -20.96 5.01 -0.81
CA ALA A 156 -21.56 3.91 -0.06
C ALA A 156 -21.14 3.87 1.44
N CYS A 157 -20.51 4.94 1.96
CA CYS A 157 -20.24 5.06 3.40
C CYS A 157 -21.55 4.93 4.20
N HIS A 158 -21.52 4.26 5.35
CA HIS A 158 -22.64 4.34 6.28
C HIS A 158 -22.75 5.75 6.86
N ASN A 159 -23.94 6.15 7.33
CA ASN A 159 -24.21 7.51 7.84
C ASN A 159 -23.26 8.02 8.94
N ASN A 160 -22.56 7.11 9.64
CA ASN A 160 -21.64 7.45 10.72
C ASN A 160 -20.16 7.39 10.30
N ASP A 161 -19.86 6.97 9.07
CA ASP A 161 -18.50 6.89 8.56
C ASP A 161 -18.14 8.19 7.83
N LYS A 162 -16.94 8.71 8.09
CA LYS A 162 -16.43 9.89 7.37
C LYS A 162 -15.64 9.41 6.16
N CYS A 163 -16.02 9.89 4.97
CA CYS A 163 -15.19 9.79 3.77
C CYS A 163 -13.87 10.54 4.01
N LEU A 164 -12.79 9.78 4.19
CA LEU A 164 -11.43 10.30 4.34
C LEU A 164 -10.66 9.92 3.08
N ASP A 165 -10.02 10.90 2.44
CA ASP A 165 -9.24 10.70 1.23
C ASP A 165 -10.02 9.95 0.13
N ASN A 166 -11.27 10.36 -0.15
CA ASN A 166 -12.13 9.74 -1.17
C ASN A 166 -12.42 8.23 -0.97
N LEU A 167 -12.14 7.67 0.20
CA LEU A 167 -12.38 6.27 0.52
C LEU A 167 -13.13 6.10 1.87
N CYS A 168 -14.04 5.11 1.89
CA CYS A 168 -14.63 4.45 3.05
C CYS A 168 -14.43 2.93 2.84
#